data_AF-A0A345YKQ1-F1
#
_entry.id   AF-A0A345YKQ1-F1
#
_cell.length_a   1.000
_cell.length_b   1.000
_cell.length_c   1.000
_cell.angle_alpha   90.00
_cell.angle_beta   90.00
_cell.angle_gamma   90.00
#
_symmetry.space_group_name_H-M   'P 1'
#
loop_
_entity.id
_entity.type
_entity.pdbx_description
1 polymer ?
#
loop_
_entity_poly.entity_id
_entity_poly.type
_entity_poly.pdbx_seq_one_letter_code
_entity_poly.pdbx_strand_id
1 'polypeptide(L)'
;MANPLVSIAVPVAGIIASIAGRKAASAGWGAVFGEDAPTVKAQKASQKEVAARRKQAKKEGLSAAEIAAIKDPADEQPLWKMMLWATISGVLLQGLRMAAKRGAKAGAERLTTRRPRANRG
;
A
#
# COMPACT_ATOMS: atom_id res chain seq x y z
N MET A 1 11.00 -31.10 10.00
CA MET A 1 11.33 -29.68 10.28
C MET A 1 11.13 -28.88 9.01
N ALA A 2 10.42 -27.75 9.07
CA ALA A 2 10.24 -26.89 7.90
C ALA A 2 11.61 -26.43 7.38
N ASN A 3 11.81 -26.45 6.06
CA ASN A 3 13.09 -26.07 5.48
C ASN A 3 13.39 -24.58 5.82
N PRO A 4 14.53 -24.27 6.43
CA PRO A 4 14.87 -22.90 6.87
C PRO A 4 14.88 -21.88 5.72
N LEU A 5 15.13 -22.31 4.48
CA LEU A 5 15.03 -21.42 3.31
C LEU A 5 13.57 -21.06 3.00
N VAL A 6 12.64 -22.00 3.14
CA VAL A 6 11.21 -21.76 2.92
C VAL A 6 10.64 -20.86 4.03
N SER A 7 11.06 -21.05 5.28
CA SER A 7 10.57 -20.25 6.42
C SER A 7 11.01 -18.79 6.38
N ILE A 8 12.12 -18.47 5.72
CA ILE A 8 12.62 -17.09 5.53
C ILE A 8 12.07 -16.48 4.23
N ALA A 9 12.09 -17.23 3.13
CA ALA A 9 11.70 -16.70 1.82
C ALA A 9 10.22 -16.31 1.75
N VAL A 10 9.33 -17.10 2.37
CA VAL A 10 7.88 -16.87 2.31
C VAL A 10 7.45 -15.57 3.01
N PRO A 11 7.92 -15.24 4.24
CA PRO A 11 7.69 -13.94 4.84
C PRO A 11 8.28 -12.77 4.04
N VAL A 12 9.52 -12.89 3.56
CA VAL A 12 10.21 -11.83 2.81
C VAL A 12 9.46 -11.52 1.49
N ALA A 13 9.09 -12.55 0.74
CA ALA A 13 8.28 -12.40 -0.48
C ALA A 13 6.93 -11.72 -0.18
N GLY A 14 6.30 -12.05 0.95
CA GLY A 14 5.06 -11.40 1.38
C GLY A 14 5.24 -9.90 1.69
N ILE A 15 6.36 -9.49 2.28
CA ILE A 15 6.67 -8.08 2.56
C ILE A 15 6.90 -7.32 1.25
N ILE A 16 7.75 -7.86 0.37
CA ILE A 16 8.07 -7.24 -0.93
C ILE A 16 6.80 -7.09 -1.78
N ALA A 17 5.98 -8.15 -1.88
CA ALA A 17 4.72 -8.10 -2.61
C ALA A 17 3.74 -7.06 -2.04
N SER A 18 3.74 -6.86 -0.71
CA SER A 18 2.89 -5.83 -0.09
C SER A 18 3.35 -4.41 -0.44
N ILE A 19 4.67 -4.18 -0.51
CA ILE A 19 5.24 -2.89 -0.90
C ILE A 19 4.95 -2.61 -2.38
N ALA A 20 5.24 -3.56 -3.26
CA ALA A 20 4.99 -3.44 -4.70
C ALA A 20 3.49 -3.28 -5.00
N GLY A 21 2.64 -4.09 -4.37
CA GLY A 21 1.19 -4.02 -4.52
C GLY A 21 0.60 -2.68 -4.10
N ARG A 22 1.09 -2.08 -3.01
CA ARG A 22 0.66 -0.73 -2.59
C ARG A 22 1.03 0.34 -3.62
N LYS A 23 2.23 0.26 -4.18
CA LYS A 23 2.70 1.22 -5.20
C LYS A 23 1.93 1.08 -6.52
N ALA A 24 1.68 -0.15 -6.94
CA ALA A 24 0.88 -0.45 -8.12
C ALA A 24 -0.57 0.02 -7.95
N ALA A 25 -1.17 -0.25 -6.78
CA ALA A 25 -2.51 0.22 -6.46
C ALA A 25 -2.59 1.76 -6.47
N SER A 26 -1.61 2.45 -5.87
CA SER A 26 -1.64 3.92 -5.81
C SER A 26 -1.47 4.55 -7.19
N ALA A 27 -0.60 3.98 -8.03
CA ALA A 27 -0.42 4.43 -9.40
C ALA A 27 -1.68 4.17 -10.24
N GLY A 28 -2.30 3.00 -10.09
CA GLY A 28 -3.57 2.68 -10.76
C GLY A 28 -4.71 3.60 -10.33
N TRP A 29 -4.76 3.97 -9.05
CA TRP A 29 -5.74 4.93 -8.56
C TRP A 29 -5.56 6.31 -9.19
N GLY A 30 -4.34 6.83 -9.22
CA GLY A 30 -4.02 8.10 -9.87
C GLY A 30 -4.30 8.10 -11.37
N ALA A 31 -4.09 6.96 -12.04
CA ALA A 31 -4.41 6.83 -13.47
C ALA A 31 -5.92 6.82 -13.75
N VAL A 32 -6.74 6.24 -12.87
CA VAL A 32 -8.19 6.12 -13.07
C VAL A 32 -8.92 7.38 -12.63
N PHE A 33 -8.52 7.98 -11.51
CA PHE A 33 -9.25 9.10 -10.91
C PHE A 33 -8.54 10.45 -11.05
N GLY A 34 -7.30 10.49 -11.54
CA GLY A 34 -6.52 11.73 -11.62
C GLY A 34 -6.16 12.34 -10.26
N GLU A 35 -6.45 11.62 -9.17
CA GLU A 35 -6.33 12.07 -7.78
C GLU A 35 -5.34 11.16 -7.04
N ASP A 36 -4.70 11.71 -6.00
CA ASP A 36 -3.88 10.90 -5.10
C ASP A 36 -4.72 9.83 -4.39
N ALA A 37 -4.16 8.62 -4.29
CA ALA A 37 -4.82 7.54 -3.58
C ALA A 37 -5.08 7.91 -2.11
N PRO A 38 -6.26 7.57 -1.55
CA PRO A 38 -6.63 7.90 -0.17
C PRO A 38 -5.84 7.05 0.83
N THR A 39 -4.57 7.40 0.98
CA THR A 39 -3.62 6.76 1.87
C THR A 39 -3.42 7.61 3.10
N VAL A 40 -3.09 6.97 4.23
CA VAL A 40 -2.78 7.68 5.49
C VAL A 40 -1.63 8.69 5.31
N LYS A 41 -0.69 8.42 4.39
CA LYS A 41 0.39 9.36 4.07
C LYS A 41 -0.13 10.59 3.33
N ALA A 42 -0.97 10.40 2.31
CA ALA A 42 -1.57 11.49 1.54
C ALA A 42 -2.47 12.37 2.44
N GLN A 43 -3.31 11.75 3.28
CA GLN A 43 -4.15 12.48 4.24
C GLN A 43 -3.32 13.31 5.22
N LYS A 44 -2.25 12.74 5.79
CA LYS A 44 -1.34 13.48 6.69
C LYS A 44 -0.59 14.62 5.98
N ALA A 45 -0.25 14.45 4.70
CA ALA A 45 0.38 15.50 3.92
C ALA A 45 -0.60 16.65 3.67
N SER A 46 -1.82 16.34 3.23
CA SER A 46 -2.89 17.31 3.03
C SER A 46 -3.19 18.14 4.28
N GLN A 47 -3.37 17.48 5.43
CA GLN A 47 -3.60 18.15 6.71
C GLN A 47 -2.45 19.08 7.10
N LYS A 48 -1.20 18.69 6.84
CA LYS A 48 -0.02 19.52 7.11
C LYS A 48 0.03 20.75 6.20
N GLU A 49 -0.26 20.59 4.92
CA GLU A 49 -0.32 21.70 3.96
C GLU A 49 -1.44 22.68 4.31
N VAL A 50 -2.63 22.19 4.65
CA VAL A 50 -3.76 23.01 5.11
C VAL A 50 -3.40 23.76 6.38
N ALA A 51 -2.76 23.10 7.35
CA ALA A 51 -2.28 23.75 8.56
C ALA A 51 -1.21 24.82 8.27
N ALA A 52 -0.32 24.58 7.32
CA ALA A 52 0.67 25.56 6.88
C ALA A 52 0.01 26.77 6.20
N ARG A 53 -0.95 26.53 5.29
CA ARG A 53 -1.73 27.59 4.62
C ARG A 53 -2.54 28.42 5.61
N ARG A 54 -3.19 27.79 6.59
CA ARG A 54 -3.91 28.51 7.67
C ARG A 54 -2.97 29.36 8.52
N LYS A 55 -1.77 28.86 8.83
CA LYS A 55 -0.74 29.64 9.54
C LYS A 55 -0.23 30.82 8.72
N GLN A 56 -0.05 30.63 7.41
CA GLN A 56 0.36 31.69 6.50
C GLN A 56 -0.73 32.75 6.34
N ALA A 57 -1.99 32.34 6.13
CA ALA A 57 -3.14 33.23 6.08
C ALA A 57 -3.30 34.07 7.36
N LYS A 58 -3.02 33.47 8.53
CA LYS A 58 -2.97 34.21 9.80
C LYS A 58 -1.87 35.27 9.86
N LYS A 59 -0.72 35.01 9.23
CA LYS A 59 0.38 35.99 9.14
C LYS A 59 0.07 37.11 8.14
N GLU A 60 -0.70 36.80 7.10
CA GLU A 60 -1.14 37.73 6.07
C GLU A 60 -2.33 38.61 6.52
N GLY A 61 -2.86 38.37 7.72
CA GLY A 61 -3.91 39.20 8.32
C GLY A 61 -5.33 38.88 7.85
N LEU A 62 -5.55 37.74 7.22
CA LEU A 62 -6.89 37.29 6.82
C LEU A 62 -7.81 37.11 8.03
N SER A 63 -9.10 37.35 7.81
CA SER A 63 -10.12 37.22 8.84
C SER A 63 -10.30 35.75 9.28
N ALA A 64 -10.80 35.53 10.50
CA ALA A 64 -11.03 34.18 11.01
C ALA A 64 -12.00 33.36 10.12
N ALA A 65 -12.94 34.02 9.45
CA ALA A 65 -13.87 33.40 8.51
C ALA A 65 -13.16 32.91 7.24
N GLU A 66 -12.21 33.67 6.71
CA GLU A 66 -11.42 33.30 5.52
C GLU A 66 -10.42 32.17 5.84
N ILE A 67 -9.82 32.18 7.02
CA ILE A 67 -8.95 31.09 7.48
C ILE A 67 -9.76 29.79 7.66
N ALA A 68 -11.00 29.88 8.15
CA ALA A 68 -11.90 28.73 8.30
C ALA A 68 -12.38 28.19 6.95
N ALA A 69 -12.46 29.04 5.92
CA ALA A 69 -12.79 28.63 4.55
C ALA A 69 -11.68 27.80 3.87
N ILE A 70 -10.44 27.82 4.39
CA ILE A 70 -9.37 26.92 3.95
C ILE A 70 -9.69 25.50 4.45
N LYS A 71 -10.48 24.77 3.67
CA LYS A 71 -10.84 23.37 3.90
C LYS A 71 -9.76 22.43 3.40
N ASP A 72 -9.71 21.24 4.00
CA ASP A 72 -8.85 20.16 3.53
C ASP A 72 -9.51 19.50 2.31
N PRO A 73 -8.85 19.45 1.14
CA PRO A 73 -9.39 18.74 -0.02
C PRO A 73 -9.62 17.24 0.24
N ALA A 74 -9.00 16.67 1.28
CA ALA A 74 -9.27 15.30 1.72
C ALA A 74 -10.64 15.15 2.41
N ASP A 75 -11.18 16.22 3.02
CA ASP A 75 -12.50 16.20 3.67
C ASP A 75 -13.65 16.24 2.66
N GLU A 76 -13.37 16.64 1.42
CA GLU A 76 -14.33 16.68 0.31
C GLU A 76 -14.35 15.37 -0.50
N GLN A 77 -13.45 14.42 -0.21
CA GLN A 77 -13.44 13.15 -0.92
C GLN A 77 -14.68 12.31 -0.57
N PRO A 78 -15.44 11.82 -1.57
CA PRO A 78 -16.60 10.99 -1.33
C PRO A 78 -16.25 9.72 -0.55
N LEU A 79 -17.02 9.40 0.50
CA LEU A 79 -16.82 8.20 1.33
C LEU A 79 -16.79 6.90 0.51
N TRP A 80 -17.54 6.82 -0.59
CA TRP A 80 -17.55 5.64 -1.46
C TRP A 80 -16.19 5.41 -2.15
N LYS A 81 -15.43 6.46 -2.48
CA LYS A 81 -14.07 6.34 -3.03
C LYS A 81 -13.13 5.71 -2.01
N MET A 82 -13.25 6.10 -0.73
CA MET A 82 -12.48 5.51 0.37
C MET A 82 -12.83 4.03 0.58
N MET A 83 -14.12 3.68 0.55
CA MET A 83 -14.56 2.28 0.65
C MET A 83 -14.07 1.46 -0.54
N LEU A 84 -14.20 1.98 -1.76
CA LEU A 84 -13.73 1.32 -2.99
C LEU A 84 -12.22 1.07 -2.92
N TRP A 85 -11.44 2.07 -2.51
CA TRP A 85 -10.00 1.92 -2.30
C TRP A 85 -9.67 0.84 -1.27
N ALA A 86 -10.34 0.85 -0.12
CA ALA A 86 -10.12 -0.16 0.93
C ALA A 86 -10.42 -1.57 0.42
N THR A 87 -11.51 -1.75 -0.35
CA THR A 87 -11.88 -3.04 -0.93
C THR A 87 -10.87 -3.49 -2.00
N ILE A 88 -10.55 -2.62 -2.96
CA ILE A 88 -9.61 -2.97 -4.03
C ILE A 88 -8.22 -3.26 -3.46
N SER A 89 -7.72 -2.39 -2.58
CA SER A 89 -6.40 -2.59 -1.97
C SER A 89 -6.35 -3.84 -1.09
N GLY A 90 -7.42 -4.14 -0.36
CA GLY A 90 -7.56 -5.38 0.42
C GLY A 90 -7.47 -6.62 -0.44
N VAL A 91 -8.30 -6.70 -1.49
CA VAL A 91 -8.35 -7.86 -2.40
C VAL A 91 -7.04 -8.01 -3.17
N LEU A 92 -6.51 -6.91 -3.73
CA LEU A 92 -5.27 -6.91 -4.50
C LEU A 92 -4.07 -7.35 -3.64
N LEU A 93 -3.92 -6.79 -2.43
CA LEU A 93 -2.81 -7.13 -1.54
C LEU A 93 -2.93 -8.56 -1.02
N GLN A 94 -4.14 -9.03 -0.73
CA GLN A 94 -4.36 -10.41 -0.29
C GLN A 94 -4.05 -11.41 -1.41
N GLY A 95 -4.47 -11.12 -2.65
CA GLY A 95 -4.15 -11.91 -3.84
C GLY A 95 -2.65 -11.96 -4.11
N LEU A 96 -1.98 -10.80 -4.18
CA LEU A 96 -0.53 -10.71 -4.37
C LEU A 96 0.25 -11.42 -3.27
N ARG A 97 -0.16 -11.28 -2.00
CA ARG A 97 0.51 -11.92 -0.88
C ARG A 97 0.33 -13.44 -0.91
N MET A 98 -0.86 -13.95 -1.26
CA MET A 98 -1.04 -15.40 -1.43
C MET A 98 -0.24 -15.95 -2.59
N ALA A 99 -0.26 -15.27 -3.74
CA ALA A 99 0.52 -15.66 -4.92
C ALA A 99 2.02 -15.69 -4.63
N ALA A 100 2.56 -14.62 -4.00
CA ALA A 100 3.96 -14.53 -3.63
C ALA A 100 4.37 -15.63 -2.62
N LYS A 101 3.54 -15.89 -1.60
CA LYS A 101 3.81 -16.97 -0.64
C LYS A 101 3.79 -18.34 -1.29
N ARG A 102 2.81 -18.62 -2.16
CA ARG A 102 2.69 -19.90 -2.89
C ARG A 102 3.86 -20.08 -3.86
N GLY A 103 4.23 -19.05 -4.61
CA GLY A 103 5.37 -19.07 -5.53
C GLY A 103 6.69 -19.26 -4.80
N ALA A 104 6.94 -18.52 -3.71
CA ALA A 104 8.15 -18.65 -2.90
C ALA A 104 8.26 -20.04 -2.28
N LYS A 105 7.14 -20.59 -1.77
CA LYS A 105 7.10 -21.96 -1.24
C LYS A 105 7.44 -22.99 -2.32
N ALA A 106 6.78 -22.94 -3.48
CA ALA A 106 7.02 -23.88 -4.56
C ALA A 106 8.45 -23.79 -5.14
N GLY A 107 8.99 -22.57 -5.27
CA GLY A 107 10.36 -22.35 -5.73
C GLY A 107 11.41 -22.83 -4.72
N ALA A 108 11.24 -22.50 -3.44
CA ALA A 108 12.14 -22.95 -2.39
C ALA A 108 12.05 -24.47 -2.16
N GLU A 109 10.87 -25.08 -2.30
CA GLU A 109 10.71 -26.54 -2.26
C GLU A 109 11.44 -27.21 -3.43
N ARG A 110 11.31 -26.71 -4.67
CA ARG A 110 12.06 -27.22 -5.83
C ARG A 110 13.58 -27.15 -5.65
N LEU A 111 14.08 -26.07 -5.07
CA LEU A 111 15.52 -25.88 -4.80
C LEU A 111 16.04 -26.78 -3.67
N THR A 112 15.15 -27.27 -2.81
CA THR A 112 15.52 -28.03 -1.61
C THR A 112 15.21 -29.52 -1.72
N THR A 113 14.33 -29.93 -2.63
CA THR A 113 14.22 -31.33 -3.06
C THR A 113 15.49 -31.73 -3.80
N ARG A 114 16.44 -32.33 -3.08
CA ARG A 114 17.52 -33.12 -3.70
C ARG A 114 16.88 -34.15 -4.63
N ARG A 115 17.33 -34.20 -5.89
CA ARG A 115 17.01 -35.29 -6.84
C ARG A 115 17.12 -36.62 -6.08
N PRO A 116 16.13 -37.52 -6.13
CA PRO A 116 16.28 -38.82 -5.49
C PRO A 116 17.56 -39.45 -6.03
N ARG A 117 18.52 -39.73 -5.14
CA ARG A 117 19.67 -40.54 -5.53
C ARG A 117 19.07 -41.90 -5.89
N ALA A 118 19.14 -42.26 -7.18
CA ALA A 118 18.91 -43.63 -7.58
C ALA A 118 19.77 -44.49 -6.66
N ASN A 119 19.13 -45.38 -5.90
CA ASN A 119 19.83 -46.36 -5.07
C ASN A 119 20.93 -46.96 -5.94
N ARG A 120 22.19 -46.70 -5.59
CA ARG A 120 23.28 -47.51 -6.11
C ARG A 120 23.05 -48.87 -5.46
N GLY A 121 22.70 -49.84 -6.30
CA GLY A 121 22.52 -51.23 -5.91
C GLY A 121 23.77 -51.83 -5.28
#